data_AF-A0A6A4H624-F1
#
_entry.id   AF-A0A6A4H624-F1
#
_cell.length_a   1.000
_cell.length_b   1.000
_cell.length_c   1.000
_cell.angle_alpha   90.00
_cell.angle_beta   90.00
_cell.angle_gamma   90.00
#
_symmetry.space_group_name_H-M   'P 1'
#
loop_
_entity.id
_entity.type
_entity.pdbx_description
1 polymer ?
#
loop_
_entity_poly.entity_id
_entity_poly.type
_entity_poly.pdbx_seq_one_letter_code
_entity_poly.pdbx_strand_id
1 'polypeptide(L)'
;MFFNYRKIAYVTLSVAAPAIGQTVSVGCFSTGTAGVCVDHIQTFCQSGQNILPVGPQNTYARCFNEDGYKCDLTAWNLLPSSSDGDVPSAVNCQTILDTISEVCPQGGQGSITAGTFVFTLDPNEGSCGADAIAGGLGSST
;
A
#
# COMPACT_ATOMS: atom_id res chain seq x y z
N MET A 1 1.38 -16.20 24.66
CA MET A 1 0.97 -15.27 23.58
C MET A 1 2.24 -14.62 23.06
N PHE A 2 2.74 -15.04 21.90
CA PHE A 2 4.00 -14.56 21.35
C PHE A 2 3.71 -13.33 20.49
N PHE A 3 4.05 -12.14 20.98
CA PHE A 3 4.05 -10.94 20.16
C PHE A 3 5.32 -10.96 19.31
N ASN A 4 5.20 -11.38 18.04
CA ASN A 4 6.26 -11.24 17.05
C ASN A 4 6.40 -9.75 16.69
N TYR A 5 7.28 -9.03 17.39
CA TYR A 5 7.70 -7.69 17.00
C TYR A 5 8.55 -7.79 15.73
N ARG A 6 7.93 -7.57 14.56
CA ARG A 6 8.66 -7.32 13.32
C ARG A 6 9.43 -6.01 13.48
N LYS A 7 10.77 -6.07 13.45
CA LYS A 7 11.63 -4.89 13.51
C LYS A 7 11.53 -4.15 12.17
N ILE A 8 10.92 -2.97 12.19
CA ILE A 8 10.86 -2.06 11.04
C ILE A 8 12.15 -1.24 11.06
N ALA A 9 12.98 -1.33 10.01
CA ALA A 9 14.12 -0.45 9.81
C ALA A 9 13.69 0.72 8.92
N TYR A 10 13.75 1.94 9.43
CA TYR A 10 13.44 3.14 8.66
C TYR A 10 14.70 3.60 7.91
N VAL A 11 14.74 3.38 6.59
CA VAL A 11 15.73 4.00 5.72
C VAL A 11 15.04 5.12 4.95
N THR A 12 15.36 6.37 5.27
CA THR A 12 14.86 7.54 4.54
C THR A 12 15.77 7.81 3.34
N LEU A 13 15.29 7.55 2.13
CA LEU A 13 15.98 7.90 0.88
C LEU A 13 15.30 9.10 0.22
N SER A 14 16.05 10.20 0.04
CA SER A 14 15.56 11.42 -0.62
C SER A 14 15.92 11.39 -2.10
N VAL A 15 14.97 11.10 -2.98
CA VAL A 15 15.17 11.18 -4.43
C VAL A 15 14.68 12.55 -4.91
N ALA A 16 15.59 13.38 -5.42
CA ALA A 16 15.27 14.72 -5.89
C ALA A 16 14.81 14.69 -7.36
N ALA A 17 13.50 14.78 -7.60
CA ALA A 17 12.93 15.08 -8.92
C ALA A 17 12.33 16.49 -8.94
N PRO A 18 12.33 17.21 -10.08
CA PRO A 18 11.91 18.61 -10.11
C PRO A 18 10.39 18.72 -10.32
N ALA A 19 9.64 19.01 -9.26
CA ALA A 19 8.34 19.70 -9.30
C ALA A 19 7.95 20.16 -7.89
N ILE A 20 7.23 21.27 -7.80
CA ILE A 20 6.91 22.03 -6.59
C ILE A 20 6.24 21.15 -5.50
N GLY A 21 6.92 20.97 -4.36
CA GLY A 21 6.31 20.85 -3.02
C GLY A 21 5.90 19.47 -2.48
N GLN A 22 5.92 18.38 -3.27
CA GLN A 22 5.50 17.06 -2.78
C GLN A 22 6.71 16.21 -2.37
N THR A 23 6.99 16.15 -1.07
CA THR A 23 8.02 15.25 -0.53
C THR A 23 7.45 13.85 -0.37
N VAL A 24 7.95 12.91 -1.17
CA VAL A 24 7.69 11.47 -1.04
C VAL A 24 8.52 10.92 0.12
N SER A 25 7.89 10.19 1.04
CA SER A 25 8.58 9.44 2.09
C SER A 25 8.35 7.96 1.86
N VAL A 26 9.42 7.18 1.76
CA VAL A 26 9.40 5.73 1.57
C VAL A 26 10.26 5.08 2.64
N GLY A 27 9.78 3.97 3.21
CA GLY A 27 10.53 3.08 4.08
C GLY A 27 10.44 1.64 3.57
N CYS A 28 11.60 1.03 3.33
CA CYS A 28 11.69 -0.36 2.87
C CYS A 28 11.53 -1.35 4.02
N PHE A 29 10.92 -2.50 3.74
CA PHE A 29 10.96 -3.64 4.65
C PHE A 29 12.35 -4.27 4.65
N SER A 30 12.85 -4.64 5.83
CA SER A 30 14.19 -5.26 5.98
C SER A 30 14.19 -6.78 5.88
N THR A 31 13.01 -7.40 5.84
CA THR A 31 12.79 -8.85 5.79
C THR A 31 11.51 -9.11 5.01
N GLY A 32 11.44 -10.23 4.30
CA GLY A 32 10.27 -10.61 3.52
C GLY A 32 10.68 -11.34 2.25
N THR A 33 9.71 -11.55 1.36
CA THR A 33 9.97 -12.10 0.03
C THR A 33 10.45 -10.97 -0.86
N ALA A 34 11.54 -11.20 -1.60
CA ALA A 34 11.91 -10.28 -2.66
C ALA A 34 11.08 -10.60 -3.90
N GLY A 35 10.50 -9.59 -4.54
CA GLY A 35 9.64 -9.78 -5.69
C GLY A 35 9.41 -8.49 -6.48
N VAL A 36 8.96 -8.64 -7.72
CA VAL A 36 8.73 -7.53 -8.65
C VAL A 36 7.22 -7.40 -8.87
N CYS A 37 6.61 -6.37 -8.27
CA CYS A 37 5.17 -6.16 -8.32
C CYS A 37 4.74 -4.98 -9.21
N VAL A 38 5.67 -4.44 -10.02
CA VAL A 38 5.47 -3.19 -10.78
C VAL A 38 4.30 -3.27 -11.76
N ASP A 39 4.08 -4.43 -12.38
CA ASP A 39 3.03 -4.65 -13.38
C ASP A 39 1.61 -4.55 -12.78
N HIS A 40 1.48 -4.61 -11.45
CA HIS A 40 0.21 -4.53 -10.74
C HIS A 40 -0.11 -3.15 -10.17
N ILE A 41 0.88 -2.24 -10.12
CA ILE A 41 0.74 -0.92 -9.49
C ILE A 41 -0.34 -0.09 -10.17
N GLN A 42 -0.27 0.04 -11.49
CA GLN A 42 -1.24 0.83 -12.24
C GLN A 42 -2.67 0.30 -12.03
N THR A 43 -2.84 -1.02 -12.11
CA THR A 43 -4.13 -1.68 -11.92
C THR A 43 -4.68 -1.42 -10.52
N PHE A 44 -3.86 -1.55 -9.48
CA PHE A 44 -4.25 -1.26 -8.10
C PHE A 44 -4.66 0.20 -7.91
N CYS A 45 -3.81 1.14 -8.33
CA CYS A 45 -4.04 2.58 -8.12
C CYS A 45 -5.27 3.10 -8.88
N GLN A 46 -5.52 2.61 -10.11
CA GLN A 46 -6.73 2.96 -10.86
C GLN A 46 -7.98 2.30 -10.26
N SER A 47 -7.88 1.05 -9.80
CA SER A 47 -9.00 0.37 -9.15
C SER A 47 -9.43 1.08 -7.87
N GLY A 48 -8.48 1.60 -7.09
CA GLY A 48 -8.76 2.35 -5.85
C GLY A 48 -9.56 3.64 -6.07
N GLN A 49 -9.43 4.29 -7.24
CA GLN A 49 -10.23 5.48 -7.58
C GLN A 49 -11.68 5.15 -7.93
N ASN A 50 -11.94 3.93 -8.40
CA ASN A 50 -13.26 3.47 -8.81
C ASN A 50 -14.09 2.91 -7.64
N ILE A 51 -13.51 2.83 -6.44
CA ILE A 51 -14.20 2.39 -5.22
C ILE A 51 -14.67 3.62 -4.46
N LEU A 52 -15.91 3.55 -3.93
CA LEU A 52 -16.47 4.54 -3.01
C LEU A 52 -15.52 4.77 -1.83
N PRO A 53 -15.48 5.98 -1.24
CA PRO A 53 -14.39 6.43 -0.36
C PRO A 53 -13.97 5.39 0.67
N VAL A 54 -12.66 5.20 0.80
CA VAL A 54 -12.09 4.37 1.86
C VAL A 54 -12.38 5.07 3.18
N GLY A 55 -13.13 4.41 4.07
CA GLY A 55 -13.43 4.95 5.39
C GLY A 55 -12.15 5.33 6.16
N PRO A 56 -12.22 6.31 7.07
CA PRO A 56 -11.08 6.67 7.91
C PRO A 56 -10.58 5.46 8.70
N GLN A 57 -9.26 5.33 8.86
CA GLN A 57 -8.62 4.19 9.53
C GLN A 57 -9.02 2.83 8.95
N ASN A 58 -9.30 2.78 7.64
CA ASN A 58 -9.60 1.56 6.93
C ASN A 58 -8.65 1.37 5.74
N THR A 59 -8.62 0.16 5.21
CA THR A 59 -7.73 -0.25 4.14
C THR A 59 -8.51 -0.58 2.89
N TYR A 60 -8.05 -0.07 1.76
CA TYR A 60 -8.28 -0.70 0.48
C TYR A 60 -7.10 -1.60 0.14
N ALA A 61 -7.33 -2.87 -0.15
CA ALA A 61 -6.29 -3.84 -0.45
C ALA A 61 -6.64 -4.70 -1.67
N ARG A 62 -5.61 -5.11 -2.41
CA ARG A 62 -5.72 -6.16 -3.44
C ARG A 62 -4.50 -7.06 -3.39
N CYS A 63 -4.72 -8.31 -3.74
CA CYS A 63 -3.68 -9.31 -3.92
C CYS A 63 -3.56 -9.66 -5.40
N PHE A 64 -2.34 -9.78 -5.90
CA PHE A 64 -2.05 -10.25 -7.26
C PHE A 64 -1.09 -11.44 -7.20
N ASN A 65 -1.40 -12.49 -7.96
CA ASN A 65 -0.55 -13.68 -8.02
C ASN A 65 0.61 -13.45 -8.98
N GLU A 66 1.80 -13.84 -8.54
CA GLU A 66 3.01 -13.92 -9.35
C GLU A 66 3.54 -15.35 -9.36
N ASP A 67 4.51 -15.65 -10.23
CA ASP A 67 5.09 -17.00 -10.29
C ASP A 67 5.93 -17.29 -9.03
N GLY A 68 5.37 -18.08 -8.12
CA GLY A 68 6.01 -18.50 -6.86
C GLY A 68 5.82 -17.56 -5.67
N TYR A 69 5.12 -16.44 -5.81
CA TYR A 69 4.81 -15.49 -4.73
C TYR A 69 3.54 -14.68 -5.05
N LYS A 70 3.17 -13.74 -4.18
CA LYS A 70 2.06 -12.80 -4.42
C LYS A 70 2.45 -11.38 -4.06
N CYS A 71 1.75 -10.42 -4.64
CA CYS A 71 1.90 -8.99 -4.39
C CYS A 71 0.68 -8.49 -3.62
N ASP A 72 0.87 -8.18 -2.33
CA ASP A 72 -0.14 -7.55 -1.48
C ASP A 72 0.03 -6.02 -1.57
N LEU A 73 -0.93 -5.34 -2.22
CA LEU A 73 -0.93 -3.88 -2.35
C LEU A 73 -2.04 -3.28 -1.48
N THR A 74 -1.73 -2.21 -0.75
CA THR A 74 -2.69 -1.56 0.15
C THR A 74 -2.64 -0.03 0.09
N ALA A 75 -3.77 0.59 0.40
CA ALA A 75 -3.95 2.01 0.64
C ALA A 75 -4.69 2.18 1.97
N TRP A 76 -3.97 2.65 3.00
CA TRP A 76 -4.49 2.89 4.34
C TRP A 76 -4.88 4.35 4.52
N ASN A 77 -6.14 4.62 4.90
CA ASN A 77 -6.61 5.97 5.17
C ASN A 77 -6.21 6.41 6.59
N LEU A 78 -5.33 7.41 6.69
CA LEU A 78 -4.83 8.00 7.94
C LEU A 78 -5.79 8.99 8.59
N LEU A 79 -6.92 9.33 7.94
CA LEU A 79 -7.88 10.25 8.54
C LEU A 79 -8.39 9.72 9.89
N PRO A 80 -8.66 10.61 10.85
CA PRO A 80 -9.22 10.21 12.13
C PRO A 80 -10.61 9.60 11.92
N SER A 81 -11.00 8.65 12.77
CA SER A 81 -12.28 7.92 12.66
C SER A 81 -13.53 8.81 12.68
N SER A 82 -13.41 10.08 13.10
CA SER A 82 -14.47 11.08 13.09
C SER A 82 -14.64 11.82 11.76
N SER A 83 -13.77 11.59 10.78
CA SER A 83 -13.83 12.19 9.45
C SER A 83 -14.69 11.37 8.49
N ASP A 84 -15.08 11.99 7.38
CA ASP A 84 -15.59 11.23 6.23
C ASP A 84 -14.49 10.40 5.57
N GLY A 85 -14.87 9.35 4.85
CA GLY A 85 -13.94 8.60 4.02
C GLY A 85 -13.38 9.45 2.88
N ASP A 86 -12.24 9.02 2.36
CA ASP A 86 -11.52 9.73 1.29
C ASP A 86 -11.14 8.77 0.17
N VAL A 87 -10.83 9.31 -1.01
CA VAL A 87 -10.41 8.52 -2.17
C VAL A 87 -8.91 8.69 -2.36
N PRO A 88 -8.11 7.60 -2.42
CA PRO A 88 -6.68 7.73 -2.64
C PRO A 88 -6.40 8.32 -4.03
N SER A 89 -5.51 9.31 -4.09
CA SER A 89 -5.01 9.86 -5.36
C SER A 89 -4.23 8.78 -6.14
N ALA A 90 -4.66 8.46 -7.37
CA ALA A 90 -3.95 7.49 -8.22
C ALA A 90 -2.54 7.96 -8.56
N VAL A 91 -2.32 9.27 -8.77
CA VAL A 91 -1.00 9.82 -9.08
C VAL A 91 -0.06 9.61 -7.89
N ASN A 92 -0.53 9.89 -6.68
CA ASN A 92 0.28 9.72 -5.47
C ASN A 92 0.55 8.23 -5.21
N CYS A 93 -0.47 7.39 -5.39
CA CYS A 93 -0.37 5.94 -5.30
C CYS A 93 0.72 5.39 -6.24
N GLN A 94 0.65 5.73 -7.53
CA GLN A 94 1.64 5.26 -8.52
C GLN A 94 3.05 5.76 -8.16
N THR A 95 3.20 7.06 -7.91
CA THR A 95 4.49 7.67 -7.56
C THR A 95 5.16 6.95 -6.38
N ILE A 96 4.40 6.65 -5.32
CA ILE A 96 4.92 6.00 -4.12
C ILE A 96 5.25 4.53 -4.38
N LEU A 97 4.33 3.78 -5.00
CA LEU A 97 4.52 2.36 -5.21
C LEU A 97 5.61 2.08 -6.26
N ASP A 98 5.77 2.91 -7.28
CA ASP A 98 6.87 2.83 -8.25
C ASP A 98 8.20 3.08 -7.54
N THR A 99 8.26 4.10 -6.68
CA THR A 99 9.46 4.37 -5.86
C THR A 99 9.80 3.18 -4.97
N ILE A 100 8.81 2.59 -4.28
CA ILE A 100 9.01 1.39 -3.46
C ILE A 100 9.53 0.23 -4.32
N SER A 101 8.93 -0.03 -5.49
CA SER A 101 9.34 -1.13 -6.36
C SER A 101 10.76 -0.95 -6.92
N GLU A 102 11.23 0.30 -7.05
CA GLU A 102 12.58 0.59 -7.53
C GLU A 102 13.64 0.40 -6.43
N VAL A 103 13.35 0.83 -5.20
CA VAL A 103 14.37 0.95 -4.14
C VAL A 103 14.25 -0.08 -3.02
N CYS A 104 13.13 -0.81 -2.95
CA CYS A 104 12.84 -1.75 -1.88
C CYS A 104 12.58 -3.17 -2.43
N PRO A 105 13.60 -4.04 -2.52
CA PRO A 105 13.45 -5.37 -3.11
C PRO A 105 12.46 -6.27 -2.36
N GLN A 106 12.30 -6.10 -1.03
CA GLN A 106 11.30 -6.81 -0.22
C GLN A 106 9.99 -6.02 -0.04
N GLY A 107 9.75 -5.01 -0.88
CA GLY A 107 8.64 -4.10 -0.69
C GLY A 107 8.85 -3.09 0.44
N GLY A 108 7.81 -2.30 0.68
CA GLY A 108 7.86 -1.19 1.63
C GLY A 108 6.55 -0.43 1.67
N GLN A 109 6.60 0.69 2.37
CA GLN A 109 5.46 1.60 2.50
C GLN A 109 5.90 3.06 2.33
N GLY A 110 4.96 3.92 1.93
CA GLY A 110 5.25 5.33 1.77
C GLY A 110 4.01 6.22 1.70
N SER A 111 4.26 7.52 1.74
CA SER A 111 3.23 8.56 1.66
C SER A 111 3.80 9.83 1.04
N ILE A 112 2.92 10.71 0.56
CA ILE A 112 3.27 12.09 0.25
C ILE A 112 3.16 12.90 1.54
N THR A 113 4.09 13.83 1.76
CA THR A 113 4.02 14.79 2.86
C THR A 113 2.74 15.62 2.74
N ALA A 114 1.89 15.58 3.77
CA ALA A 114 0.50 16.09 3.81
C ALA A 114 -0.56 15.24 3.08
N GLY A 115 -0.22 14.02 2.64
CA GLY A 115 -1.20 13.05 2.14
C GLY A 115 -2.00 12.38 3.28
N THR A 116 -3.23 11.97 2.97
CA THR A 116 -4.13 11.24 3.88
C THR A 116 -4.00 9.72 3.77
N PHE A 117 -3.18 9.22 2.84
CA PHE A 117 -2.99 7.78 2.61
C PHE A 117 -1.54 7.35 2.77
N VAL A 118 -1.37 6.16 3.35
CA VAL A 118 -0.13 5.38 3.24
C VAL A 118 -0.36 4.27 2.24
N PHE A 119 0.57 4.10 1.31
CA PHE A 119 0.55 3.04 0.33
C PHE A 119 1.64 2.01 0.65
N THR A 120 1.30 0.74 0.49
CA THR A 120 2.21 -0.38 0.75
C THR A 120 2.22 -1.30 -0.44
N LEU A 121 3.41 -1.80 -0.79
CA LEU A 121 3.64 -2.88 -1.74
C LEU A 121 4.48 -3.93 -1.01
N ASP A 122 3.94 -5.13 -0.87
CA ASP A 122 4.55 -6.24 -0.12
C ASP A 122 4.55 -7.51 -0.99
N PRO A 123 5.69 -7.87 -1.60
CA PRO A 123 5.87 -9.20 -2.18
C PRO A 123 5.96 -10.19 -1.02
N ASN A 124 5.11 -11.22 -1.06
CA ASN A 124 4.91 -12.13 0.06
C ASN A 124 4.83 -13.57 -0.42
N GLU A 125 5.18 -14.53 0.43
CA GLU A 125 5.09 -15.95 0.07
C GLU A 125 3.64 -16.41 -0.14
N GLY A 126 3.48 -17.45 -0.96
CA GLY A 126 2.19 -18.09 -1.24
C GLY A 126 1.44 -17.44 -2.40
N SER A 127 0.15 -17.71 -2.47
CA SER A 127 -0.75 -17.20 -3.50
C SER A 127 -1.91 -16.41 -2.88
N CYS A 128 -2.53 -15.56 -3.69
CA CYS A 128 -3.83 -14.99 -3.39
C CYS A 128 -4.84 -16.14 -3.27
N GLY A 129 -5.60 -16.16 -2.18
CA GLY A 129 -6.75 -17.06 -2.05
C GLY A 129 -7.85 -16.70 -3.06
N ALA A 130 -8.90 -17.52 -3.14
CA ALA A 130 -10.14 -17.07 -3.75
C ALA A 130 -10.61 -15.81 -2.99
N ASP A 131 -10.64 -14.68 -3.70
CA ASP A 131 -10.89 -13.36 -3.14
C ASP A 131 -12.05 -13.37 -2.13
N ALA A 132 -11.81 -12.88 -0.91
CA ALA A 132 -12.88 -12.43 -0.03
C ALA A 132 -13.43 -11.09 -0.55
N ILE A 133 -14.01 -11.09 -1.75
CA ILE A 133 -14.93 -10.03 -2.18
C ILE A 133 -16.33 -10.62 -2.04
N ALA A 134 -16.90 -10.50 -0.85
CA ALA A 134 -18.33 -10.35 -0.69
C ALA A 134 -18.54 -9.17 0.26
N GLY A 135 -18.81 -7.99 -0.31
CA GLY A 135 -19.34 -6.87 0.44
C GLY A 135 -20.60 -7.32 1.19
N GLY A 136 -20.69 -6.96 2.46
CA GLY A 136 -21.87 -7.21 3.26
C GLY A 136 -21.65 -6.76 4.70
N LEU A 137 -22.37 -5.72 5.08
CA LEU A 137 -22.76 -5.45 6.46
C LEU A 137 -23.21 -6.77 7.13
N GLY A 138 -22.32 -7.38 7.88
CA GLY A 138 -22.61 -8.49 8.78
C GLY A 138 -22.63 -7.97 10.21
N SER A 139 -23.71 -7.30 10.59
CA SER A 139 -24.04 -7.14 12.00
C SER A 139 -24.14 -8.53 12.63
N SER A 140 -23.33 -8.79 13.65
CA SER A 140 -23.49 -9.89 14.58
C SER A 140 -22.70 -9.60 15.86
N THR A 141 -23.24 -8.70 16.68
CA THR A 141 -23.69 -8.97 18.06
C THR A 141 -24.64 -7.86 18.47
#